data_AF-A0A8T1ST87-F1
#
_entry.id   AF-A0A8T1ST87-F1
#
_cell.length_a   1.000
_cell.length_b   1.000
_cell.length_c   1.000
_cell.angle_alpha   90.00
_cell.angle_beta   90.00
_cell.angle_gamma   90.00
#
_symmetry.space_group_name_H-M   'P 1'
#
loop_
_entity.id
_entity.type
_entity.pdbx_description
1 polymer ?
#
loop_
_entity_poly.entity_id
_entity_poly.type
_entity_poly.pdbx_seq_one_letter_code
_entity_poly.pdbx_strand_id
1 'polypeptide(L)'
;MESLDQTINSYLDVWLGPRDPRVKGWFLLDNYIPTFIFSVLYLLIVWIGPKYMQNKQPFSCRGILVVYNVGLTLLSLYMFYELVTGVWEGGYNFFCQDTHSGGEADMKIVRVLWWYYFSKLIEFMDTFFFILRKNHYQITVLHVYHHASMLNIWWFVMNWVPCGHCKYCGGENLQHTYVVLFKAKFCHRMHISTSH
;
A
#
# COMPACT_ATOMS: atom_id res chain seq x y z
N MET A 1 -24.36 2.48 8.64
CA MET A 1 -23.06 2.11 8.01
C MET A 1 -23.05 0.62 7.74
N GLU A 2 -23.33 -0.22 8.74
CA GLU A 2 -23.35 -1.69 8.62
C GLU A 2 -24.22 -2.26 7.49
N SER A 3 -25.40 -1.69 7.21
CA SER A 3 -26.25 -2.16 6.09
C SER A 3 -25.64 -1.87 4.71
N LEU A 4 -24.93 -0.76 4.56
CA LEU A 4 -24.23 -0.40 3.33
C LEU A 4 -22.98 -1.26 3.14
N ASP A 5 -22.25 -1.51 4.24
CA ASP A 5 -21.08 -2.40 4.26
C ASP A 5 -21.46 -3.82 3.81
N GLN A 6 -22.52 -4.40 4.37
CA GLN A 6 -23.00 -5.74 3.99
C GLN A 6 -23.44 -5.79 2.52
N THR A 7 -24.12 -4.74 2.06
CA THR A 7 -24.57 -4.65 0.67
C THR A 7 -23.37 -4.59 -0.28
N ILE A 8 -22.41 -3.69 -0.06
CA ILE A 8 -21.20 -3.56 -0.88
C ILE A 8 -20.39 -4.86 -0.88
N ASN A 9 -20.19 -5.47 0.30
CA ASN A 9 -19.46 -6.72 0.42
C ASN A 9 -20.16 -7.84 -0.36
N SER A 10 -21.48 -7.96 -0.28
CA SER A 10 -22.24 -8.96 -1.04
C SER A 10 -22.17 -8.76 -2.56
N TYR A 11 -22.22 -7.50 -3.03
CA TYR A 11 -22.04 -7.18 -4.45
C TYR A 11 -20.61 -7.53 -4.93
N LEU A 12 -19.61 -7.23 -4.11
CA LEU A 12 -18.21 -7.53 -4.43
C LEU A 12 -17.96 -9.04 -4.46
N ASP A 13 -18.52 -9.80 -3.52
CA ASP A 13 -18.40 -11.27 -3.49
C ASP A 13 -19.08 -11.92 -4.70
N VAL A 14 -20.21 -11.36 -5.17
CA VAL A 14 -20.89 -11.82 -6.40
C VAL A 14 -20.07 -11.50 -7.65
N TRP A 15 -19.40 -10.34 -7.70
CA TRP A 15 -18.70 -9.90 -8.90
C TRP A 15 -17.27 -10.45 -9.02
N LEU A 16 -16.54 -10.55 -7.90
CA LEU A 16 -15.13 -10.95 -7.85
C LEU A 16 -14.90 -12.36 -7.30
N GLY A 17 -15.95 -13.00 -6.74
CA GLY A 17 -15.87 -14.33 -6.15
C GLY A 17 -15.48 -14.32 -4.67
N PRO A 18 -15.29 -15.50 -4.06
CA PRO A 18 -15.05 -15.62 -2.63
C PRO A 18 -13.73 -14.96 -2.22
N ARG A 19 -13.80 -14.07 -1.23
CA ARG A 19 -12.67 -13.42 -0.61
C ARG A 19 -11.73 -14.41 0.09
N ASP A 20 -10.44 -14.12 0.10
CA ASP A 20 -9.46 -14.96 0.80
C ASP A 20 -9.73 -14.96 2.33
N PRO A 21 -10.00 -16.13 2.95
CA PRO A 21 -10.32 -16.20 4.37
C PRO A 21 -9.15 -15.80 5.27
N ARG A 22 -7.90 -15.80 4.78
CA ARG A 22 -6.70 -15.50 5.57
C ARG A 22 -6.57 -14.02 5.96
N VAL A 23 -7.19 -13.13 5.19
CA VAL A 23 -7.18 -11.67 5.42
C VAL A 23 -8.43 -11.17 6.12
N LYS A 24 -9.38 -12.06 6.44
CA LYS A 24 -10.63 -11.72 7.13
C LYS A 24 -10.32 -11.39 8.60
N GLY A 25 -10.82 -10.25 9.08
CA GLY A 25 -10.55 -9.72 10.42
C GLY A 25 -9.35 -8.77 10.50
N TRP A 26 -8.65 -8.52 9.40
CA TRP A 26 -7.47 -7.65 9.40
C TRP A 26 -7.88 -6.18 9.30
N PHE A 27 -7.22 -5.34 10.10
CA PHE A 27 -7.50 -3.91 10.19
C PHE A 27 -7.49 -3.25 8.80
N LEU A 28 -8.57 -2.51 8.48
CA LEU A 28 -8.85 -1.82 7.21
C LEU A 28 -9.12 -2.70 5.99
N LEU A 29 -8.99 -4.02 6.09
CA LEU A 29 -9.32 -4.90 4.98
C LEU A 29 -10.78 -5.32 5.03
N ASP A 30 -11.39 -5.49 6.21
CA ASP A 30 -12.75 -6.05 6.32
C ASP A 30 -13.81 -5.28 5.53
N ASN A 31 -13.75 -3.95 5.53
CA ASN A 31 -14.70 -3.10 4.84
C ASN A 31 -13.99 -2.22 3.81
N TYR A 32 -14.66 -1.98 2.68
CA TYR A 32 -14.17 -1.05 1.66
C TYR A 32 -14.37 0.43 2.05
N ILE A 33 -15.41 0.71 2.85
CA ILE A 33 -15.79 2.08 3.23
C ILE A 33 -14.63 2.86 3.88
N PRO A 34 -13.86 2.33 4.85
CA PRO A 34 -12.71 3.04 5.41
C PRO A 34 -11.68 3.47 4.36
N THR A 35 -11.31 2.57 3.44
CA THR A 35 -10.37 2.84 2.34
C THR A 35 -10.87 3.95 1.42
N PHE A 36 -12.17 3.91 1.10
CA PHE A 36 -12.81 4.93 0.28
C PHE A 36 -12.85 6.28 1.00
N ILE A 37 -13.19 6.31 2.28
CA ILE A 37 -13.18 7.53 3.10
C ILE A 37 -11.78 8.15 3.12
N PHE A 38 -10.72 7.36 3.36
CA PHE A 38 -9.35 7.88 3.32
C PHE A 38 -8.97 8.45 1.96
N SER A 39 -9.40 7.80 0.87
CA SER A 39 -9.15 8.29 -0.50
C SER A 39 -9.86 9.62 -0.77
N VAL A 40 -11.12 9.76 -0.35
CA VAL A 40 -11.88 11.01 -0.48
C VAL A 40 -11.27 12.12 0.38
N LEU A 41 -10.93 11.83 1.63
CA LEU A 41 -10.28 12.77 2.54
C LEU A 41 -8.94 13.27 1.95
N TYR A 42 -8.14 12.37 1.38
CA TYR A 42 -6.90 12.73 0.69
C TYR A 42 -7.15 13.72 -0.45
N LEU A 43 -8.11 13.46 -1.33
CA LEU A 43 -8.45 14.37 -2.43
C LEU A 43 -8.97 15.72 -1.92
N LEU A 44 -9.77 15.73 -0.85
CA LEU A 44 -10.23 16.96 -0.21
C LEU A 44 -9.07 17.78 0.36
N ILE A 45 -8.10 17.14 1.03
CA ILE A 45 -6.90 17.81 1.55
C ILE A 45 -6.07 18.38 0.41
N VAL A 46 -5.88 17.65 -0.70
CA VAL A 46 -5.14 18.14 -1.86
C VAL A 46 -5.85 19.31 -2.54
N TRP A 47 -7.18 19.35 -2.54
CA TRP A 47 -7.95 20.43 -3.15
C TRP A 47 -8.05 21.69 -2.27
N ILE A 48 -8.27 21.52 -0.96
CA ILE A 48 -8.45 22.62 0.01
C ILE A 48 -7.09 23.12 0.53
N GLY A 49 -6.14 22.21 0.73
CA GLY A 49 -4.85 22.47 1.37
C GLY A 49 -4.05 23.61 0.73
N PRO A 50 -3.83 23.63 -0.60
CA PRO A 50 -3.16 24.73 -1.28
C PRO A 50 -3.88 26.07 -1.09
N LYS A 51 -5.22 26.09 -1.20
CA LYS A 51 -6.02 27.31 -1.01
C LYS A 51 -5.90 27.86 0.42
N TYR A 52 -5.92 26.97 1.41
CA TYR A 52 -5.75 27.35 2.82
C TYR A 52 -4.34 27.89 3.11
N MET A 53 -3.31 27.26 2.54
CA MET A 53 -1.92 27.64 2.75
C MET A 53 -1.50 28.90 1.99
N GLN A 54 -2.27 29.40 1.01
CA GLN A 54 -1.95 30.64 0.28
C GLN A 54 -1.62 31.81 1.23
N ASN A 55 -2.44 31.99 2.26
CA ASN A 55 -2.33 33.11 3.21
C ASN A 55 -1.44 32.83 4.44
N LYS A 56 -0.77 31.67 4.52
CA LYS A 56 0.09 31.30 5.66
C LYS A 56 1.56 31.16 5.26
N GLN A 57 2.47 31.33 6.20
CA GLN A 57 3.90 31.07 5.95
C GLN A 57 4.16 29.56 5.85
N PRO A 58 5.14 29.12 5.04
CA PRO A 58 5.48 27.71 4.91
C PRO A 58 6.05 27.16 6.23
N PHE A 59 5.57 26.00 6.66
CA PHE A 59 6.09 25.36 7.87
C PHE A 59 7.40 24.61 7.56
N SER A 60 8.47 24.96 8.27
CA SER A 60 9.76 24.25 8.18
C SER A 60 9.85 23.14 9.23
N CYS A 61 9.14 22.03 9.02
CA CYS A 61 9.17 20.88 9.92
C CYS A 61 10.23 19.85 9.49
N ARG A 62 11.48 20.30 9.26
CA ARG A 62 12.54 19.44 8.70
C ARG A 62 12.84 18.21 9.57
N GLY A 63 12.87 18.37 10.90
CA GLY A 63 13.12 17.26 11.83
C GLY A 63 12.05 16.16 11.77
N ILE A 64 10.78 16.55 11.74
CA ILE A 64 9.65 15.59 11.62
C ILE A 64 9.75 14.84 10.28
N LEU A 65 10.08 15.55 9.20
CA LEU A 65 10.22 14.95 7.87
C LEU A 65 11.35 13.92 7.82
N VAL A 66 12.47 14.19 8.49
CA VAL A 66 13.60 13.25 8.58
C VAL A 66 13.19 11.99 9.35
N VAL A 67 12.60 12.13 10.55
CA VAL A 67 12.13 10.98 11.34
C VAL A 67 11.12 10.14 10.55
N TYR A 68 10.20 10.81 9.87
CA TYR A 68 9.18 10.19 9.04
C TYR A 68 9.79 9.41 7.86
N ASN A 69 10.74 10.01 7.12
CA ASN A 69 11.42 9.36 5.99
C ASN A 69 12.28 8.17 6.45
N VAL A 70 12.97 8.29 7.60
CA VAL A 70 13.73 7.17 8.18
C VAL A 70 12.78 6.05 8.59
N GLY A 71 11.66 6.35 9.23
CA GLY A 71 10.65 5.36 9.60
C GLY A 71 10.11 4.57 8.40
N LEU A 72 9.77 5.27 7.31
CA LEU A 72 9.33 4.64 6.06
C LEU A 72 10.42 3.81 5.38
N THR A 73 11.69 4.23 5.50
CA THR A 73 12.83 3.50 4.96
C THR A 73 13.05 2.20 5.74
N LEU A 74 12.99 2.26 7.08
CA LEU A 74 13.08 1.08 7.94
C LEU A 74 11.91 0.12 7.71
N LEU A 75 10.68 0.65 7.55
CA LEU A 75 9.52 -0.18 7.20
C LEU A 75 9.72 -0.87 5.85
N SER A 76 10.27 -0.16 4.86
CA SER A 76 10.58 -0.72 3.54
C SER A 76 11.66 -1.81 3.61
N LEU A 77 12.67 -1.63 4.46
CA LEU A 77 13.70 -2.63 4.72
C LEU A 77 13.14 -3.87 5.40
N TYR A 78 12.29 -3.70 6.41
CA TYR A 78 11.60 -4.79 7.10
C TYR A 78 10.76 -5.62 6.12
N MET A 79 9.95 -4.97 5.29
CA MET A 79 9.14 -5.65 4.28
C MET A 79 10.00 -6.41 3.26
N PHE A 80 11.12 -5.81 2.83
CA PHE A 80 12.05 -6.46 1.91
C PHE A 80 12.71 -7.69 2.54
N TYR A 81 13.17 -7.59 3.79
CA TYR A 81 13.78 -8.69 4.53
C TYR A 81 12.81 -9.86 4.68
N GLU A 82 11.61 -9.61 5.21
CA GLU A 82 10.58 -10.64 5.44
C GLU A 82 10.15 -11.33 4.13
N LEU A 83 10.10 -10.58 3.02
CA LEU A 83 9.76 -11.15 1.72
C LEU A 83 10.89 -12.04 1.17
N VAL A 84 12.15 -11.62 1.31
CA VAL A 84 13.30 -12.43 0.88
C VAL A 84 13.42 -13.70 1.71
N THR A 85 13.25 -13.61 3.03
CA THR A 85 13.23 -14.80 3.90
C THR A 85 12.04 -15.69 3.60
N GLY A 86 10.86 -15.13 3.34
CA GLY A 86 9.67 -15.89 2.95
C GLY A 86 9.88 -16.67 1.65
N VAL A 87 10.48 -16.04 0.64
CA VAL A 87 10.81 -16.70 -0.64
C VAL A 87 11.90 -17.76 -0.47
N TRP A 88 12.92 -17.49 0.35
CA TRP A 88 14.02 -18.41 0.59
C TRP A 88 13.60 -19.65 1.39
N GLU A 89 12.85 -19.46 2.47
CA GLU A 89 12.35 -20.54 3.35
C GLU A 89 11.25 -21.38 2.68
N GLY A 90 10.43 -20.76 1.82
CA GLY A 90 9.36 -21.47 1.11
C GLY A 90 9.85 -22.41 0.01
N GLY A 91 11.16 -22.42 -0.32
CA GLY A 91 11.73 -23.34 -1.32
C GLY A 91 11.05 -23.25 -2.69
N TYR A 92 10.53 -22.06 -3.05
CA TYR A 92 9.63 -21.87 -4.18
C TYR A 92 10.31 -22.21 -5.51
N ASN A 93 9.73 -23.17 -6.24
CA ASN A 93 10.09 -23.47 -7.62
C ASN A 93 9.45 -22.41 -8.54
N PHE A 94 10.25 -21.82 -9.43
CA PHE A 94 9.92 -20.69 -10.32
C PHE A 94 8.74 -20.88 -11.29
N PHE A 95 7.92 -21.93 -11.19
CA PHE A 95 6.98 -22.27 -12.26
C PHE A 95 5.59 -22.72 -11.83
N CYS A 96 5.37 -23.23 -10.61
CA CYS A 96 4.03 -23.58 -10.13
C CYS A 96 4.10 -24.06 -8.69
N GLN A 97 3.25 -23.52 -7.82
CA GLN A 97 2.94 -24.19 -6.56
C GLN A 97 1.48 -23.94 -6.20
N ASP A 98 0.82 -25.03 -5.83
CA ASP A 98 -0.56 -25.05 -5.36
C ASP A 98 -0.68 -24.22 -4.08
N THR A 99 -1.58 -23.24 -4.15
CA THR A 99 -1.96 -22.26 -3.12
C THR A 99 -2.51 -22.85 -1.81
N HIS A 100 -2.40 -24.17 -1.62
CA HIS A 100 -2.96 -24.91 -0.50
C HIS A 100 -1.91 -25.54 0.43
N SER A 101 -0.60 -25.41 0.13
CA SER A 101 0.47 -26.14 0.84
C SER A 101 1.58 -25.26 1.45
N GLY A 102 1.49 -23.94 1.35
CA GLY A 102 2.53 -22.99 1.79
C GLY A 102 2.39 -22.43 3.21
N GLY A 103 1.53 -23.01 4.05
CA GLY A 103 1.39 -22.78 5.50
C GLY A 103 1.93 -21.44 6.04
N GLU A 104 3.06 -21.50 6.76
CA GLU A 104 3.67 -20.35 7.43
C GLU A 104 4.30 -19.32 6.47
N ALA A 105 4.86 -19.76 5.33
CA ALA A 105 5.51 -18.88 4.36
C ALA A 105 4.49 -17.97 3.66
N ASP A 106 3.32 -18.52 3.30
CA ASP A 106 2.23 -17.76 2.69
C ASP A 106 1.67 -16.72 3.67
N MET A 107 1.55 -17.06 4.95
CA MET A 107 1.10 -16.11 5.98
C MET A 107 2.12 -14.99 6.24
N LYS A 108 3.43 -15.26 6.11
CA LYS A 108 4.46 -14.21 6.14
C LYS A 108 4.28 -13.24 4.97
N ILE A 109 4.06 -13.74 3.76
CA ILE A 109 3.83 -12.90 2.57
C ILE A 109 2.58 -12.04 2.75
N VAL A 110 1.46 -12.61 3.19
CA VAL A 110 0.21 -11.87 3.45
C VAL A 110 0.43 -10.76 4.49
N ARG A 111 1.22 -11.03 5.54
CA ARG A 111 1.59 -10.02 6.56
C ARG A 111 2.41 -8.88 5.96
N VAL A 112 3.39 -9.18 5.11
CA VAL A 112 4.19 -8.17 4.42
C VAL A 112 3.34 -7.34 3.47
N LEU A 113 2.42 -7.95 2.73
CA LEU A 113 1.53 -7.23 1.83
C LEU A 113 0.57 -6.31 2.60
N TRP A 114 0.10 -6.72 3.79
CA TRP A 114 -0.67 -5.81 4.66
C TRP A 114 0.17 -4.63 5.15
N TRP A 115 1.42 -4.86 5.59
CA TRP A 115 2.34 -3.76 5.93
C TRP A 115 2.58 -2.83 4.75
N TYR A 116 2.62 -3.37 3.54
CA TYR A 116 2.73 -2.58 2.32
C TYR A 116 1.48 -1.73 2.08
N TYR A 117 0.29 -2.32 2.19
CA TYR A 117 -0.98 -1.59 2.12
C TYR A 117 -1.03 -0.47 3.18
N PHE A 118 -0.65 -0.77 4.43
CA PHE A 118 -0.58 0.22 5.49
C PHE A 118 0.44 1.32 5.20
N SER A 119 1.59 0.97 4.60
CA SER A 119 2.57 1.97 4.16
C SER A 119 1.99 2.94 3.13
N LYS A 120 1.04 2.51 2.28
CA LYS A 120 0.35 3.41 1.32
C LYS A 120 -0.53 4.45 2.00
N LEU A 121 -1.13 4.12 3.14
CA LEU A 121 -1.84 5.09 3.96
C LEU A 121 -0.90 6.10 4.58
N ILE A 122 0.27 5.66 5.08
CA ILE A 122 1.29 6.56 5.62
C ILE A 122 1.78 7.51 4.52
N GLU A 123 2.00 7.02 3.30
CA GLU A 123 2.43 7.83 2.14
C GLU A 123 1.46 8.97 1.79
N PHE A 124 0.18 8.94 2.20
CA PHE A 124 -0.72 10.09 2.05
C PHE A 124 -0.26 11.30 2.86
N MET A 125 0.51 11.09 3.93
CA MET A 125 1.11 12.17 4.70
C MET A 125 2.22 12.89 3.92
N ASP A 126 2.86 12.26 2.93
CA ASP A 126 3.85 12.91 2.05
C ASP A 126 3.25 14.17 1.43
N THR A 127 2.05 14.02 0.85
CA THR A 127 1.33 15.10 0.17
C THR A 127 0.87 16.17 1.15
N PHE A 128 0.49 15.80 2.37
CA PHE A 128 0.18 16.76 3.44
C PHE A 128 1.40 17.62 3.80
N PHE A 129 2.57 17.01 3.97
CA PHE A 129 3.81 17.75 4.24
C PHE A 129 4.23 18.63 3.06
N PHE A 130 4.02 18.20 1.81
CA PHE A 130 4.29 19.03 0.63
C PHE A 130 3.39 20.27 0.58
N ILE A 131 2.10 20.13 0.93
CA ILE A 131 1.17 21.26 1.03
C ILE A 131 1.60 22.23 2.12
N LEU A 132 1.95 21.73 3.32
CA LEU A 132 2.40 22.57 4.44
C LEU A 132 3.70 23.33 4.14
N ARG A 133 4.58 22.76 3.33
CA ARG A 133 5.83 23.39 2.90
C ARG A 133 5.65 24.34 1.71
N LYS A 134 4.45 24.43 1.13
CA LYS A 134 4.17 25.13 -0.14
C LYS A 134 5.02 24.61 -1.32
N ASN A 135 5.39 23.33 -1.29
CA ASN A 135 6.20 22.74 -2.36
C ASN A 135 5.30 22.17 -3.48
N HIS A 136 4.66 23.06 -4.23
CA HIS A 136 3.71 22.69 -5.29
C HIS A 136 4.36 21.96 -6.47
N TYR A 137 5.68 22.10 -6.67
CA TYR A 137 6.41 21.43 -7.75
C TYR A 137 6.40 19.90 -7.61
N GLN A 138 6.39 19.39 -6.37
CA GLN A 138 6.37 17.95 -6.11
C GLN A 138 4.96 17.33 -6.23
N ILE A 139 3.90 18.13 -6.07
CA ILE A 139 2.51 17.67 -6.14
C ILE A 139 2.03 17.76 -7.59
N THR A 140 2.42 16.78 -8.40
CA THR A 140 1.94 16.66 -9.78
C THR A 140 0.60 15.91 -9.85
N VAL A 141 -0.14 16.07 -10.95
CA VAL A 141 -1.37 15.29 -11.21
C VAL A 141 -1.07 13.78 -11.15
N LEU A 142 0.09 13.37 -11.67
CA LEU A 142 0.53 11.98 -11.64
C LEU A 142 0.74 11.49 -10.20
N HIS A 143 1.39 12.28 -9.34
CA HIS A 143 1.57 11.94 -7.93
C HIS A 143 0.21 11.73 -7.24
N VAL A 144 -0.72 12.69 -7.40
CA VAL A 144 -2.03 12.61 -6.76
C VAL A 144 -2.83 11.41 -7.26
N TYR A 145 -2.86 11.19 -8.58
CA TYR A 145 -3.53 10.06 -9.20
C TYR A 145 -2.94 8.71 -8.76
N HIS A 146 -1.61 8.61 -8.76
CA HIS A 146 -0.90 7.41 -8.34
C HIS A 146 -1.19 7.07 -6.87
N HIS A 147 -1.08 8.03 -5.95
CA HIS A 147 -1.35 7.77 -4.53
C HIS A 147 -2.83 7.43 -4.29
N ALA A 148 -3.77 8.18 -4.88
CA ALA A 148 -5.21 7.90 -4.71
C ALA A 148 -5.62 6.53 -5.30
N SER A 149 -5.13 6.16 -6.48
CA SER A 149 -5.47 4.88 -7.11
C SER A 149 -4.80 3.68 -6.44
N MET A 150 -3.53 3.80 -6.04
CA MET A 150 -2.76 2.71 -5.45
C MET A 150 -3.40 2.16 -4.18
N LEU A 151 -3.93 3.02 -3.28
CA LEU A 151 -4.57 2.53 -2.06
C LEU A 151 -5.78 1.63 -2.35
N ASN A 152 -6.62 2.04 -3.32
CA ASN A 152 -7.82 1.30 -3.69
C ASN A 152 -7.45 -0.01 -4.40
N ILE A 153 -6.52 0.03 -5.35
CA ILE A 153 -6.03 -1.16 -6.07
C ILE A 153 -5.49 -2.20 -5.07
N TRP A 154 -4.67 -1.77 -4.10
CA TRP A 154 -4.07 -2.67 -3.13
C TRP A 154 -5.07 -3.30 -2.17
N TRP A 155 -6.18 -2.61 -1.87
CA TRP A 155 -7.28 -3.22 -1.12
C TRP A 155 -7.91 -4.39 -1.88
N PHE A 156 -8.14 -4.25 -3.19
CA PHE A 156 -8.63 -5.36 -4.03
C PHE A 156 -7.61 -6.49 -4.12
N VAL A 157 -6.32 -6.18 -4.31
CA VAL A 157 -5.25 -7.18 -4.37
C VAL A 157 -5.19 -7.99 -3.09
N MET A 158 -5.29 -7.37 -1.91
CA MET A 158 -5.25 -8.07 -0.63
C MET A 158 -6.43 -9.02 -0.42
N ASN A 159 -7.60 -8.69 -0.97
CA ASN A 159 -8.83 -9.46 -0.73
C ASN A 159 -9.01 -10.64 -1.69
N TRP A 160 -8.52 -10.53 -2.93
CA TRP A 160 -8.69 -11.57 -3.95
C TRP A 160 -7.40 -12.22 -4.44
N VAL A 161 -6.25 -11.55 -4.30
CA VAL A 161 -4.95 -12.04 -4.81
C VAL A 161 -3.81 -11.85 -3.79
N PRO A 162 -3.97 -12.23 -2.51
CA PRO A 162 -2.89 -12.04 -1.54
C PRO A 162 -1.74 -13.06 -1.69
N CYS A 163 -1.90 -14.12 -2.49
CA CYS A 163 -0.85 -15.12 -2.72
C CYS A 163 -0.61 -15.34 -4.21
N GLY A 164 0.53 -14.83 -4.71
CA GLY A 164 1.46 -15.43 -5.70
C GLY A 164 0.96 -15.91 -7.08
N HIS A 165 -0.19 -16.57 -7.15
CA HIS A 165 -0.83 -17.08 -8.36
C HIS A 165 -2.20 -16.42 -8.53
N CYS A 166 -2.23 -15.36 -9.33
CA CYS A 166 -3.50 -14.92 -9.89
C CYS A 166 -3.84 -15.87 -11.03
N LYS A 167 -4.82 -16.77 -10.84
CA LYS A 167 -5.35 -17.62 -11.93
C LYS A 167 -5.80 -16.81 -13.17
N TYR A 168 -6.06 -15.50 -12.98
CA TYR A 168 -6.53 -14.57 -14.01
C TYR A 168 -5.45 -13.70 -14.67
N CYS A 169 -4.27 -13.53 -14.06
CA CYS A 169 -3.15 -12.80 -14.66
C CYS A 169 -2.08 -13.81 -15.08
N GLY A 170 -2.11 -14.22 -16.35
CA GLY A 170 -1.33 -15.33 -16.88
C GLY A 170 0.11 -15.44 -16.36
N GLY A 171 0.37 -16.54 -15.65
CA GLY A 171 1.64 -17.28 -15.67
C GLY A 171 2.93 -16.61 -15.17
N GLU A 172 2.93 -15.39 -14.63
CA GLU A 172 4.13 -14.79 -14.04
C GLU A 172 4.11 -14.90 -12.52
N ASN A 173 5.21 -15.35 -11.91
CA ASN A 173 5.33 -15.47 -10.45
C ASN A 173 5.21 -14.10 -9.79
N LEU A 174 4.03 -13.74 -9.27
CA LEU A 174 3.79 -12.44 -8.62
C LEU A 174 4.73 -12.19 -7.43
N GLN A 175 5.28 -13.25 -6.83
CA GLN A 175 6.31 -13.15 -5.79
C GLN A 175 7.58 -12.47 -6.30
N HIS A 176 8.03 -12.77 -7.52
CA HIS A 176 9.20 -12.11 -8.11
C HIS A 176 8.89 -10.63 -8.37
N THR A 177 7.69 -10.34 -8.88
CA THR A 177 7.20 -8.98 -9.08
C THR A 177 7.16 -8.20 -7.77
N TYR A 178 6.71 -8.83 -6.67
CA TYR A 178 6.77 -8.22 -5.34
C TYR A 178 8.23 -7.95 -4.94
N VAL A 179 9.13 -8.93 -5.02
CA VAL A 179 10.55 -8.71 -4.63
C VAL A 179 11.17 -7.54 -5.41
N VAL A 180 10.93 -7.46 -6.72
CA VAL A 180 11.39 -6.35 -7.56
C VAL A 180 10.75 -5.03 -7.12
N LEU A 181 9.43 -5.00 -6.86
CA LEU A 181 8.70 -3.82 -6.42
C LEU A 181 9.19 -3.32 -5.06
N PHE A 182 9.34 -4.20 -4.07
CA PHE A 182 9.80 -3.85 -2.72
C PHE A 182 11.25 -3.39 -2.73
N LYS A 183 12.11 -4.03 -3.53
CA LYS A 183 13.50 -3.58 -3.75
C LYS A 183 13.53 -2.19 -4.38
N ALA A 184 12.75 -1.95 -5.43
CA ALA A 184 12.66 -0.65 -6.08
C ALA A 184 12.16 0.43 -5.12
N LYS A 185 11.15 0.11 -4.30
CA LYS A 185 10.62 1.00 -3.25
C LYS A 185 11.68 1.35 -2.22
N PHE A 186 12.40 0.36 -1.71
CA PHE A 186 13.48 0.58 -0.74
C PHE A 186 14.59 1.48 -1.33
N CYS A 187 15.06 1.16 -2.53
CA CYS A 187 16.11 1.94 -3.22
C CYS A 187 15.67 3.41 -3.44
N HIS A 188 14.43 3.61 -3.88
CA HIS A 188 13.88 4.95 -4.07
C HIS A 188 13.79 5.75 -2.76
N ARG A 189 13.35 5.12 -1.66
CA ARG A 189 13.24 5.77 -0.35
C ARG A 189 14.60 6.07 0.30
N MET A 190 15.58 5.18 0.13
CA MET A 190 16.97 5.43 0.52
C MET A 190 17.52 6.68 -0.17
N HIS A 191 17.32 6.79 -1.49
CA HIS A 191 17.76 7.94 -2.26
C HIS A 191 17.09 9.24 -1.80
N ILE A 192 15.79 9.22 -1.46
CA ILE A 192 15.09 10.38 -0.90
C ILE A 192 15.65 10.75 0.48
N SER A 193 15.94 9.76 1.34
CA SER A 193 16.47 10.01 2.68
C SER A 193 17.88 10.60 2.68
N THR A 194 18.71 10.29 1.67
CA THR A 194 20.07 10.84 1.53
C THR A 194 20.11 12.20 0.82
N SER A 195 19.01 12.61 0.17
CA SER A 195 18.91 13.87 -0.59
C SER A 195 18.40 15.06 0.23
N HIS A 196 18.15 14.88 1.52
CA HIS A 196 17.61 15.90 2.44
C HIS A 196 18.59 16.27 3.53
#